data_AF-A0A6P0MKA7-F1
#
_entry.id   AF-A0A6P0MKA7-F1
#
_cell.length_a   1.000
_cell.length_b   1.000
_cell.length_c   1.000
_cell.angle_alpha   90.00
_cell.angle_beta   90.00
_cell.angle_gamma   90.00
#
_symmetry.space_group_name_H-M   'P 1'
#
loop_
_entity.id
_entity.type
_entity.pdbx_description
1 polymer ?
#
loop_
_entity_poly.entity_id
_entity_poly.type
_entity_poly.pdbx_seq_one_letter_code
_entity_poly.pdbx_strand_id
1 'polypeptide(L)' 'MHKAKERAQARLRAATQAPVVRALRRNQLPSDRYHIEGVGYIIGDITCKFNACSAYIRCAVNPSGPCENCFHYEPRNSSS' A
#
# COMPACT_ATOMS: atom_id res chain seq x y z
N MET A 1 42.90 -8.06 26.66
CA MET A 1 41.95 -9.16 26.35
C MET A 1 40.56 -8.99 26.98
N HIS A 2 40.46 -8.63 28.27
CA HIS A 2 39.16 -8.52 28.98
C HIS A 2 38.15 -7.53 28.36
N LYS A 3 38.58 -6.30 28.06
CA LYS A 3 37.75 -5.27 27.42
C LYS A 3 37.17 -5.67 26.06
N ALA A 4 37.88 -6.49 25.29
CA ALA A 4 37.39 -6.96 23.99
C ALA A 4 36.24 -7.96 24.17
N LYS A 5 36.35 -8.83 25.18
CA LYS A 5 35.32 -9.81 25.54
C LYS A 5 34.05 -9.14 26.08
N GLU A 6 34.20 -8.14 26.94
CA GLU A 6 33.08 -7.35 27.45
C GLU A 6 32.33 -6.62 26.33
N ARG A 7 33.07 -6.00 25.39
CA ARG A 7 32.47 -5.35 24.22
C ARG A 7 31.73 -6.34 23.31
N ALA A 8 32.30 -7.53 23.10
CA ALA A 8 31.65 -8.58 22.33
C ALA A 8 30.36 -9.09 23.00
N GLN A 9 30.39 -9.29 24.32
CA GLN A 9 29.21 -9.70 25.08
C GLN A 9 28.12 -8.63 25.11
N ALA A 10 28.49 -7.36 25.28
CA ALA A 10 27.54 -6.25 25.22
C ALA A 10 26.86 -6.16 23.86
N ARG A 11 27.60 -6.35 22.76
CA ARG A 11 27.06 -6.38 21.40
C ARG A 11 26.08 -7.53 21.18
N LEU A 12 26.40 -8.73 21.66
CA LEU A 12 25.52 -9.89 21.55
C LEU A 12 24.21 -9.68 22.32
N ARG A 13 24.28 -9.13 23.54
CA ARG A 13 23.10 -8.81 24.35
C ARG A 13 22.23 -7.73 23.72
N ALA A 14 22.83 -6.70 23.13
CA ALA A 14 22.09 -5.67 22.41
C ALA A 14 21.38 -6.24 21.17
N ALA A 15 22.02 -7.18 20.44
CA ALA A 15 21.44 -7.81 19.27
C ALA A 15 20.25 -8.73 19.62
N THR A 16 20.28 -9.44 20.75
CA THR A 16 19.15 -10.28 21.19
C THR A 16 17.96 -9.49 21.72
N GLN A 17 18.19 -8.27 22.22
CA GLN A 17 17.13 -7.36 22.67
C GLN A 17 16.67 -6.39 21.58
N ALA A 18 17.33 -6.38 20.43
CA ALA A 18 16.93 -5.54 19.31
C ALA A 18 15.53 -6.00 18.85
N PRO A 19 14.52 -5.12 18.89
CA PRO A 19 13.19 -5.51 18.47
C PRO A 19 13.24 -5.79 16.96
N VAL A 20 12.71 -6.94 16.54
CA VAL A 20 12.50 -7.25 15.11
C VAL A 20 11.33 -6.41 14.62
N VAL A 21 11.54 -5.10 14.53
CA VAL A 21 10.59 -4.20 13.89
C VAL A 21 10.82 -4.32 12.39
N ARG A 22 10.35 -5.41 11.81
CA ARG A 22 9.86 -5.35 10.42
C ARG A 22 8.54 -4.59 10.46
N ALA A 23 8.60 -3.29 10.75
CA ALA A 23 7.54 -2.41 10.35
C ALA A 23 7.54 -2.45 8.82
N LEU A 24 6.76 -3.35 8.24
CA LEU A 24 6.23 -3.12 6.89
C LEU A 24 5.65 -1.71 6.97
N ARG A 25 6.29 -0.76 6.27
CA ARG A 25 5.82 0.63 6.25
C ARG A 25 4.35 0.59 5.84
N ARG A 26 3.45 0.80 6.79
CA ARG A 26 2.01 0.99 6.54
C ARG A 26 1.76 2.18 5.59
N ASN A 27 2.75 3.07 5.44
CA ASN A 27 2.72 4.31 4.69
C ASN A 27 2.73 4.16 3.14
N GLN A 28 2.33 3.03 2.56
CA GLN A 28 2.33 2.91 1.10
C GLN A 28 1.03 2.35 0.51
N LEU A 29 -0.03 2.16 1.30
CA LEU A 29 -1.32 1.87 0.70
C LEU A 29 -1.83 3.17 0.06
N PRO A 30 -2.06 3.18 -1.27
CA PRO A 30 -2.59 4.35 -1.95
C PRO A 30 -3.91 4.78 -1.30
N SER A 31 -4.11 6.08 -1.10
CA SER A 31 -5.34 6.62 -0.50
C SER A 31 -6.60 6.25 -1.29
N ASP A 32 -6.44 5.94 -2.58
CA ASP A 32 -7.47 5.50 -3.51
C ASP A 32 -7.70 3.98 -3.48
N ARG A 33 -7.48 3.30 -2.36
CA ARG A 33 -7.74 1.86 -2.19
C ARG A 33 -8.98 1.62 -1.35
N TYR A 34 -9.91 0.85 -1.90
CA TYR A 34 -11.19 0.47 -1.29
C TYR A 34 -11.25 -1.05 -1.12
N HIS A 35 -11.88 -1.53 -0.05
CA HIS A 35 -12.20 -2.93 0.11
C HIS A 35 -13.71 -3.11 -0.02
N ILE A 36 -14.15 -3.88 -1.01
CA ILE A 36 -15.56 -4.21 -1.22
C ILE A 36 -15.76 -5.68 -0.85
N GLU A 37 -16.69 -5.93 0.07
CA GLU A 37 -17.03 -7.28 0.49
C GLU A 37 -17.47 -8.14 -0.71
N GLY A 38 -16.94 -9.36 -0.82
CA GLY A 38 -17.20 -10.26 -1.95
C GLY A 38 -16.42 -9.96 -3.25
N VAL A 39 -15.76 -8.80 -3.36
CA VAL A 39 -14.94 -8.43 -4.54
C VAL A 39 -13.45 -8.35 -4.21
N GLY A 40 -13.13 -7.90 -2.99
CA GLY A 40 -11.76 -7.69 -2.53
C GLY A 40 -11.31 -6.23 -2.69
N TYR A 41 -10.01 -6.03 -2.89
CA TYR A 41 -9.43 -4.70 -2.99
C TYR A 41 -9.57 -4.12 -4.39
N ILE A 42 -9.96 -2.85 -4.46
CA ILE A 42 -10.04 -2.05 -5.68
C ILE A 42 -9.21 -0.80 -5.47
N ILE A 43 -8.47 -0.37 -6.50
CA ILE A 43 -7.75 0.89 -6.50
C ILE A 43 -8.28 1.86 -7.57
N GLY A 44 -8.00 3.14 -7.42
CA GLY A 44 -8.50 4.19 -8.31
C GLY A 44 -9.88 4.70 -7.92
N ASP A 45 -10.35 5.73 -8.62
CA ASP A 45 -11.66 6.33 -8.36
C ASP A 45 -12.79 5.38 -8.78
N ILE A 46 -13.53 4.85 -7.80
CA ILE A 46 -14.64 3.91 -8.02
C ILE A 46 -15.88 4.56 -8.62
N THR A 47 -15.94 5.90 -8.63
CA THR A 47 -17.03 6.66 -9.27
C THR A 47 -16.82 6.79 -10.78
N CYS A 48 -15.62 6.50 -11.30
CA CYS A 48 -15.34 6.47 -12.73
C CYS A 48 -15.89 5.18 -13.37
N LYS A 49 -16.65 5.30 -14.48
CA LYS A 49 -17.16 4.14 -15.23
C LYS A 49 -16.04 3.26 -15.81
N PHE A 50 -14.83 3.81 -15.96
CA PHE A 50 -13.66 3.10 -16.48
C PHE A 50 -12.75 2.54 -15.38
N ASN A 51 -13.14 2.62 -14.11
CA ASN A 51 -12.43 1.93 -13.03
C ASN A 51 -12.28 0.44 -13.38
N ALA A 52 -11.07 -0.11 -13.21
CA ALA A 52 -10.78 -1.47 -13.64
C ALA A 52 -11.25 -2.56 -12.64
N CYS A 53 -11.88 -2.17 -11.53
CA CYS A 53 -12.32 -3.07 -10.45
C CYS A 53 -11.21 -4.03 -9.99
N SER A 54 -9.96 -3.55 -9.95
CA SER A 54 -8.76 -4.35 -9.72
C SER A 54 -7.96 -3.81 -8.55
N ALA A 55 -7.29 -4.71 -7.82
CA ALA A 55 -6.36 -4.34 -6.75
C ALA A 55 -5.03 -3.75 -7.25
N TYR A 56 -4.78 -3.84 -8.56
CA TYR A 56 -3.48 -3.56 -9.20
C TYR A 56 -3.56 -2.54 -10.34
N ILE A 57 -4.72 -2.41 -10.99
CA ILE A 57 -4.92 -1.51 -12.13
C ILE A 57 -6.02 -0.50 -11.74
N ARG A 58 -5.76 0.80 -11.92
CA ARG A 58 -6.72 1.86 -11.55
C ARG A 58 -7.85 2.02 -12.56
N CYS A 59 -7.52 2.14 -13.83
CA CYS A 59 -8.46 2.47 -14.89
C CYS A 59 -8.11 1.70 -16.17
N ALA A 60 -9.11 1.16 -16.86
CA ALA A 60 -8.89 0.34 -18.06
C ALA A 60 -8.24 1.15 -19.20
N VAL A 61 -8.56 2.44 -19.30
CA VAL A 61 -8.05 3.35 -20.35
C VAL A 61 -6.91 4.26 -19.88
N ASN A 62 -6.69 4.35 -18.57
CA ASN A 62 -5.53 5.04 -17.98
C ASN A 62 -4.93 4.19 -16.83
N PRO A 63 -4.26 3.07 -17.13
CA PRO A 63 -3.81 2.09 -16.13
C PRO A 63 -2.90 2.69 -15.04
N SER A 64 -2.10 3.68 -15.40
CA SER A 64 -1.13 4.33 -14.50
C SER A 64 -1.78 5.32 -13.52
N GLY A 65 -2.92 5.93 -13.88
CA GLY A 65 -3.57 7.00 -13.09
C GLY A 65 -2.71 8.27 -12.97
N PRO A 66 -3.14 9.31 -12.20
CA PRO A 66 -4.35 9.38 -11.37
C PRO A 66 -5.63 9.82 -12.12
N CYS A 67 -6.78 9.69 -11.46
CA CYS A 67 -8.09 10.09 -11.99
C CYS A 67 -8.38 11.60 -11.89
N GLU A 68 -7.76 12.32 -10.94
CA GLU A 68 -8.02 13.74 -10.63
C GLU A 68 -7.93 14.70 -11.83
N ASN A 69 -7.12 14.36 -12.85
CA ASN A 69 -7.01 15.12 -14.10
C ASN A 69 -7.13 14.22 -15.35
N CYS A 70 -7.85 13.10 -15.23
CA CYS A 70 -7.96 12.15 -16.32
C CYS A 70 -8.96 12.64 -17.38
N PHE A 71 -8.49 12.88 -18.61
CA PHE A 71 -9.36 13.26 -19.73
C PHE A 71 -10.45 12.22 -20.06
N HIS A 72 -10.20 10.96 -19.69
CA HIS A 72 -11.16 9.88 -19.88
C HIS A 72 -12.14 9.71 -18.72
N TYR A 73 -12.07 10.53 -17.66
CA TYR A 73 -12.99 10.38 -16.54
C TYR A 73 -14.43 10.56 -17.00
N GLU A 74 -15.26 9.57 -16.71
CA GLU A 74 -16.70 9.65 -16.90
C GLU A 74 -17.38 9.05 -15.66
N PRO A 75 -18.36 9.76 -15.04
CA PRO A 75 -19.04 9.26 -13.87
C PRO A 75 -19.84 8.00 -14.20
N ARG A 76 -19.84 7.03 -13.30
CA ARG A 76 -20.72 5.87 -13.35
C ARG A 76 -22.13 6.37 -13.05
N ASN A 77 -23.05 6.25 -14.00
CA ASN A 77 -24.45 6.54 -13.73
C ASN A 77 -24.93 5.64 -12.58
N SER A 78 -25.20 6.23 -11.43
CA SER A 78 -25.93 5.59 -10.35
C SER A 78 -27.40 5.55 -10.75
N SER A 79 -27.76 4.63 -11.63
CA SER A 79 -29.15 4.24 -11.80
C SER A 79 -29.55 3.48 -10.53
N SER A 80 -30.47 4.07 -9.78
CA SER A 80 -31.05 3.63 -8.51
C SER A 80 -31.42 2.15 -8.43
#